data_AF-A0A2V5JYG3-F1
#
_entry.id   AF-A0A2V5JYG3-F1
#
_cell.length_a   1.000
_cell.length_b   1.000
_cell.length_c   1.000
_cell.angle_alpha   90.00
_cell.angle_beta   90.00
_cell.angle_gamma   90.00
#
_symmetry.space_group_name_H-M   'P 1'
#
loop_
_entity.id
_entity.type
_entity.pdbx_description
1 polymer ?
#
loop_
_entity_poly.entity_id
_entity_poly.type
_entity_poly.pdbx_seq_one_letter_code
_entity_poly.pdbx_strand_id
1 'polypeptide(L)'
;MANYITIACVGPRPLEIDAAVPPEEAVERMIDHWQMQLDRVLPDRPDLIVLPEACDRPNTTKFPLEARRAYYRVRGDRIRDRFADIAKRHRCYITYPAHTEAGDGSWRNAMQLIGRDGGVMGVYHKNHLVPDEYEKTNILYGKDVAVFECDFGKVAAAICFDLNFDELRKRVEAAKPDLIVFPSMYHGGLMQNYWAYSCRAYFAGAIAGPPCTVVTPLGEVAARSTNYYPFVTARVNLDYAVIHIDENAAKFPEIKRKYGPDVNIHDPGFLGCVLLTSESERFTAADIMEEFGLEGIDDYFRRAEQARHMPGRMEP
;
A
#
# COMPACT_ATOMS: atom_id res chain seq x y z
N MET A 1 5.52 -0.66 21.39
CA MET A 1 6.23 0.60 21.47
C MET A 1 5.86 1.32 20.21
N ALA A 2 5.64 2.64 20.31
CA ALA A 2 5.27 3.47 19.18
C ALA A 2 6.13 3.13 17.97
N ASN A 3 5.47 2.77 16.88
CA ASN A 3 6.12 2.25 15.68
C ASN A 3 5.87 3.22 14.53
N TYR A 4 6.53 4.37 14.60
CA TYR A 4 6.36 5.42 13.61
C TYR A 4 7.14 5.15 12.33
N ILE A 5 6.47 5.26 11.20
CA ILE A 5 7.09 5.27 9.89
C ILE A 5 6.69 6.49 9.06
N THR A 6 7.57 6.91 8.17
CA THR A 6 7.26 7.92 7.15
C THR A 6 7.01 7.25 5.80
N ILE A 7 5.82 7.42 5.26
CA ILE A 7 5.42 6.89 3.94
C ILE A 7 5.39 8.03 2.94
N ALA A 8 6.02 7.83 1.78
CA ALA A 8 5.92 8.72 0.63
C ALA A 8 5.15 8.03 -0.51
N CYS A 9 4.02 8.59 -0.93
CA CYS A 9 3.34 8.17 -2.16
C CYS A 9 3.67 9.18 -3.26
N VAL A 10 4.32 8.72 -4.34
CA VAL A 10 4.79 9.59 -5.44
C VAL A 10 4.13 9.14 -6.73
N GLY A 11 3.26 9.97 -7.30
CA GLY A 11 2.40 9.60 -8.42
C GLY A 11 2.30 10.67 -9.51
N PRO A 12 3.42 11.06 -10.15
CA PRO A 12 3.38 11.87 -11.37
C PRO A 12 2.55 11.16 -12.45
N ARG A 13 2.05 11.94 -13.41
CA ARG A 13 1.54 11.34 -14.65
C ARG A 13 2.70 10.66 -15.41
N PRO A 14 2.42 9.62 -16.21
CA PRO A 14 3.45 8.95 -16.99
C PRO A 14 4.25 9.94 -17.84
N LEU A 15 5.57 9.74 -17.90
CA LEU A 15 6.46 10.59 -18.68
C LEU A 15 6.08 10.53 -20.16
N GLU A 16 5.95 11.70 -20.78
CA GLU A 16 5.74 11.82 -22.22
C GLU A 16 7.08 11.65 -22.94
N ILE A 17 7.21 10.57 -23.71
CA ILE A 17 8.33 10.32 -24.63
C ILE A 17 7.74 9.99 -26.00
N ASP A 18 8.27 10.60 -27.05
CA ASP A 18 7.88 10.29 -28.43
C ASP A 18 8.43 8.91 -28.84
N ALA A 19 7.63 8.11 -29.56
CA ALA A 19 8.03 6.78 -30.02
C ALA A 19 9.24 6.77 -30.98
N ALA A 20 9.57 7.90 -31.61
CA ALA A 20 10.76 8.04 -32.44
C ALA A 20 12.06 8.15 -31.63
N VAL A 21 11.98 8.43 -30.32
CA VAL A 21 13.16 8.46 -29.45
C VAL A 21 13.73 7.05 -29.32
N PRO A 22 15.05 6.84 -29.55
CA PRO A 22 15.67 5.54 -29.39
C PRO A 22 15.44 4.96 -27.98
N PRO A 23 15.18 3.65 -27.85
CA PRO A 23 14.93 3.02 -26.55
C PRO A 23 15.98 3.32 -25.47
N GLU A 24 17.26 3.35 -25.85
CA GLU A 24 18.37 3.66 -24.93
C GLU A 24 18.22 5.06 -24.32
N GLU A 25 17.94 6.06 -25.16
CA GLU A 25 17.73 7.43 -24.71
C GLU A 25 16.44 7.57 -23.89
N ALA A 26 15.39 6.82 -24.25
CA ALA A 26 14.14 6.81 -23.49
C ALA A 26 14.33 6.26 -22.06
N VAL A 27 15.20 5.25 -21.87
CA VAL A 27 15.53 4.68 -20.56
C VAL A 27 16.25 5.70 -19.69
N GLU A 28 17.26 6.39 -20.25
CA GLU A 28 18.00 7.44 -19.51
C GLU A 28 17.06 8.58 -19.09
N ARG A 29 16.19 9.05 -20.00
CA ARG A 29 15.18 10.06 -19.67
C ARG A 29 14.22 9.60 -18.56
N MET A 30 13.86 8.33 -18.52
CA MET A 30 13.01 7.77 -17.46
C MET A 30 13.76 7.69 -16.11
N ILE A 31 15.05 7.33 -16.13
CA ILE A 31 15.92 7.35 -14.94
C ILE A 31 16.01 8.77 -14.37
N ASP A 32 16.29 9.77 -15.21
CA ASP A 32 16.38 11.17 -14.81
C ASP A 32 15.05 11.70 -14.28
N HIS A 33 13.95 11.33 -14.93
CA HIS A 33 12.61 11.69 -14.47
C HIS A 33 12.37 11.16 -13.06
N TRP A 34 12.60 9.88 -12.81
CA TRP A 34 12.36 9.31 -11.48
C TRP A 34 13.34 9.80 -10.43
N GLN A 35 14.59 10.08 -10.79
CA GLN A 35 15.52 10.77 -9.89
C GLN A 35 14.91 12.09 -9.40
N MET A 36 14.43 12.93 -10.34
CA MET A 36 13.79 14.21 -10.02
C MET A 36 12.53 14.04 -9.16
N GLN A 37 11.71 13.02 -9.40
CA GLN A 37 10.49 12.82 -8.61
C GLN A 37 10.79 12.33 -7.19
N LEU A 38 11.76 11.42 -7.04
CA LEU A 38 12.17 10.89 -5.74
C LEU A 38 12.86 11.96 -4.90
N ASP A 39 13.69 12.83 -5.51
CA ASP A 39 14.36 13.93 -4.82
C ASP A 39 13.40 14.90 -4.12
N ARG A 40 12.12 14.93 -4.50
CA ARG A 40 11.08 15.75 -3.86
C ARG A 40 10.60 15.21 -2.52
N VAL A 41 10.77 13.92 -2.26
CA VAL A 41 10.29 13.26 -1.03
C VAL A 41 11.43 12.75 -0.14
N LEU A 42 12.62 12.53 -0.69
CA LEU A 42 13.79 12.08 0.06
C LEU A 42 14.21 13.00 1.23
N PRO A 43 14.01 14.34 1.19
CA PRO A 43 14.28 15.21 2.35
C PRO A 43 13.49 14.85 3.61
N ASP A 44 12.29 14.28 3.46
CA ASP A 44 11.46 13.84 4.58
C ASP A 44 11.90 12.49 5.16
N ARG A 45 12.94 11.87 4.58
CA ARG A 45 13.52 10.59 5.00
C ARG A 45 12.46 9.49 5.14
N PRO A 46 11.74 9.17 4.05
CA PRO A 46 10.71 8.14 4.08
C PRO A 46 11.31 6.77 4.44
N ASP A 47 10.59 6.00 5.25
CA ASP A 47 10.86 4.58 5.45
C ASP A 47 10.41 3.76 4.25
N LEU A 48 9.32 4.19 3.57
CA LEU A 48 8.78 3.53 2.40
C LEU A 48 8.36 4.55 1.35
N ILE A 49 8.78 4.32 0.10
CA ILE A 49 8.33 5.06 -1.08
C ILE A 49 7.46 4.15 -1.94
N VAL A 50 6.23 4.58 -2.22
CA VAL A 50 5.26 3.87 -3.06
C VAL A 50 5.12 4.60 -4.40
N LEU A 51 5.31 3.87 -5.49
CA LEU A 51 5.25 4.35 -6.87
C LEU A 51 4.00 3.80 -7.60
N PRO A 52 3.53 4.45 -8.68
CA PRO A 52 2.31 4.06 -9.39
C PRO A 52 2.53 2.88 -10.32
N GLU A 53 1.47 2.16 -10.66
CA GLU A 53 1.52 1.03 -11.60
C GLU A 53 2.25 1.38 -12.92
N ALA A 54 3.13 0.48 -13.36
CA ALA A 54 3.96 0.67 -14.55
C ALA A 54 4.69 2.03 -14.54
N CYS A 55 5.24 2.42 -13.38
CA CYS A 55 5.88 3.71 -13.12
C CYS A 55 6.98 4.04 -14.15
N ASP A 56 7.65 3.00 -14.65
CA ASP A 56 8.81 3.08 -15.51
C ASP A 56 8.48 3.06 -17.01
N ARG A 57 7.20 3.18 -17.36
CA ARG A 57 6.71 3.14 -18.74
C ARG A 57 6.34 4.54 -19.24
N PRO A 58 6.78 4.94 -20.45
CA PRO A 58 6.29 6.15 -21.09
C PRO A 58 4.77 6.15 -21.31
N ASN A 59 4.18 7.33 -21.52
CA ASN A 59 2.75 7.46 -21.81
C ASN A 59 2.35 6.63 -23.06
N THR A 60 1.39 5.72 -22.88
CA THR A 60 0.97 4.77 -23.92
C THR A 60 0.29 5.42 -25.12
N THR A 61 -0.26 6.62 -24.99
CA THR A 61 -0.92 7.35 -26.10
C THR A 61 0.07 7.67 -27.20
N LYS A 62 1.33 7.96 -26.85
CA LYS A 62 2.41 8.26 -27.80
C LYS A 62 3.42 7.13 -27.93
N PHE A 63 3.23 6.02 -27.21
CA PHE A 63 4.20 4.95 -27.10
C PHE A 63 3.51 3.59 -27.37
N PRO A 64 3.40 3.17 -28.65
CA PRO A 64 2.64 1.98 -29.06
C PRO A 64 3.28 0.68 -28.55
N LEU A 65 2.57 -0.44 -28.67
CA LEU A 65 2.99 -1.73 -28.08
C LEU A 65 4.37 -2.21 -28.56
N GLU A 66 4.69 -2.11 -29.84
CA GLU A 66 5.99 -2.54 -30.37
C GLU A 66 7.15 -1.71 -29.79
N ALA A 67 6.99 -0.38 -29.76
CA ALA A 67 7.95 0.52 -29.12
C ALA A 67 8.09 0.21 -27.61
N ARG A 68 6.98 -0.12 -26.92
CA ARG A 68 7.00 -0.58 -25.52
C ARG A 68 7.81 -1.84 -25.32
N ARG A 69 7.63 -2.87 -26.16
CA ARG A 69 8.41 -4.12 -26.04
C ARG A 69 9.90 -3.88 -26.27
N ALA A 70 10.25 -3.07 -27.27
CA ALA A 70 11.64 -2.69 -27.52
C ALA A 70 12.25 -1.93 -26.33
N TYR A 71 11.52 -0.93 -25.82
CA TYR A 71 11.89 -0.20 -24.61
C TYR A 71 12.11 -1.14 -23.42
N TYR A 72 11.16 -2.03 -23.13
CA TYR A 72 11.26 -2.93 -21.99
C TYR A 72 12.48 -3.84 -22.00
N ARG A 73 12.90 -4.30 -23.18
CA ARG A 73 14.10 -5.13 -23.36
C ARG A 73 15.39 -4.33 -23.11
N VAL A 74 15.46 -3.09 -23.62
CA VAL A 74 16.63 -2.21 -23.41
C VAL A 74 16.70 -1.69 -21.98
N ARG A 75 15.53 -1.36 -21.41
CA ARG A 75 15.34 -0.96 -20.02
C ARG A 75 15.87 -2.02 -19.06
N GLY A 76 15.62 -3.29 -19.36
CA GLY A 76 16.05 -4.42 -18.53
C GLY A 76 15.73 -4.16 -17.06
N ASP A 77 16.76 -4.16 -16.23
CA ASP A 77 16.67 -3.88 -14.80
C ASP A 77 17.18 -2.48 -14.40
N ARG A 78 17.60 -1.64 -15.34
CA ARG A 78 18.36 -0.42 -15.05
C ARG A 78 17.61 0.58 -14.17
N ILE A 79 16.30 0.70 -14.35
CA ILE A 79 15.47 1.59 -13.52
C ILE A 79 15.29 0.99 -12.12
N ARG A 80 15.06 -0.33 -12.02
CA ARG A 80 15.04 -1.05 -10.74
C ARG A 80 16.35 -0.87 -9.98
N ASP A 81 17.48 -1.04 -10.65
CA ASP A 81 18.81 -0.94 -10.06
C ASP A 81 19.10 0.49 -9.61
N ARG A 82 18.62 1.49 -10.36
CA ARG A 82 18.64 2.88 -9.88
C ARG A 82 17.85 3.06 -8.58
N PHE A 83 16.67 2.44 -8.49
CA PHE A 83 15.86 2.51 -7.26
C PHE A 83 16.52 1.74 -6.12
N ALA A 84 17.18 0.61 -6.39
CA ALA A 84 18.00 -0.12 -5.42
C ALA A 84 19.13 0.75 -4.84
N ASP A 85 19.84 1.49 -5.68
CA ASP A 85 20.88 2.42 -5.24
C ASP A 85 20.31 3.56 -4.37
N ILE A 86 19.12 4.06 -4.69
CA ILE A 86 18.43 5.09 -3.89
C ILE A 86 17.99 4.48 -2.55
N ALA A 87 17.33 3.34 -2.57
CA ALA A 87 16.86 2.61 -1.39
C ALA A 87 18.01 2.36 -0.39
N LYS A 88 19.15 1.85 -0.90
CA LYS A 88 20.35 1.62 -0.09
C LYS A 88 20.94 2.89 0.51
N ARG A 89 21.08 3.96 -0.29
CA ARG A 89 21.67 5.23 0.17
C ARG A 89 20.81 5.93 1.21
N HIS A 90 19.49 5.88 1.04
CA HIS A 90 18.53 6.53 1.92
C HIS A 90 17.97 5.60 3.01
N ARG A 91 18.40 4.33 3.00
CA ARG A 91 17.96 3.28 3.93
C ARG A 91 16.44 3.17 3.99
N CYS A 92 15.78 3.18 2.83
CA CYS A 92 14.32 3.10 2.72
C CYS A 92 13.89 1.93 1.84
N TYR A 93 12.63 1.53 1.97
CA TYR A 93 11.99 0.61 1.04
C TYR A 93 11.41 1.37 -0.15
N ILE A 94 11.43 0.78 -1.35
CA ILE A 94 10.83 1.37 -2.55
C ILE A 94 10.02 0.30 -3.29
N THR A 95 8.77 0.61 -3.65
CA THR A 95 8.01 -0.25 -4.56
C THR A 95 8.44 0.03 -6.00
N TYR A 96 8.73 -1.02 -6.76
CA TYR A 96 9.01 -0.96 -8.19
C TYR A 96 7.94 -1.72 -8.97
N PRO A 97 6.81 -1.07 -9.27
CA PRO A 97 5.75 -1.59 -10.12
C PRO A 97 6.08 -1.44 -11.61
N ALA A 98 6.25 -2.56 -12.31
CA ALA A 98 6.67 -2.59 -13.71
C ALA A 98 6.10 -3.80 -14.46
N HIS A 99 6.02 -3.67 -15.79
CA HIS A 99 5.85 -4.85 -16.64
C HIS A 99 7.19 -5.56 -16.79
N THR A 100 7.24 -6.83 -16.39
CA THR A 100 8.46 -7.66 -16.39
C THR A 100 8.28 -8.87 -17.30
N GLU A 101 9.36 -9.24 -17.99
CA GLU A 101 9.44 -10.46 -18.80
C GLU A 101 10.10 -11.55 -17.95
N ALA A 102 9.43 -12.69 -17.79
CA ALA A 102 9.96 -13.85 -17.10
C ALA A 102 10.92 -14.63 -18.02
N GLY A 103 11.72 -15.53 -17.44
CA GLY A 103 12.71 -16.31 -18.20
C GLY A 103 12.11 -17.23 -19.28
N ASP A 104 10.80 -17.51 -19.23
CA ASP A 104 10.05 -18.26 -20.24
C ASP A 104 9.47 -17.36 -21.36
N GLY A 105 9.76 -16.06 -21.34
CA GLY A 105 9.25 -15.06 -22.28
C GLY A 105 7.83 -14.57 -21.98
N SER A 106 7.16 -15.10 -20.94
CA SER A 106 5.85 -14.64 -20.51
C SER A 106 5.96 -13.33 -19.72
N TRP A 107 4.94 -12.48 -19.79
CA TRP A 107 4.97 -11.15 -19.17
C TRP A 107 4.09 -11.08 -17.92
N ARG A 108 4.47 -10.25 -16.94
CA ARG A 108 3.69 -9.95 -15.73
C ARG A 108 3.56 -8.45 -15.54
N ASN A 109 2.41 -8.00 -15.06
CA ASN A 109 2.28 -6.72 -14.37
C ASN A 109 2.62 -7.00 -12.90
N ALA A 110 3.79 -6.53 -12.47
CA ALA A 110 4.42 -6.93 -11.22
C ALA A 110 4.76 -5.72 -10.37
N MET A 111 4.89 -5.92 -9.06
CA MET A 111 5.53 -4.98 -8.16
C MET A 111 6.58 -5.70 -7.33
N GLN A 112 7.83 -5.27 -7.48
CA GLN A 112 8.94 -5.72 -6.66
C GLN A 112 9.08 -4.78 -5.46
N LEU A 113 9.27 -5.32 -4.25
CA LEU A 113 9.66 -4.51 -3.10
C LEU A 113 11.18 -4.52 -2.97
N ILE A 114 11.78 -3.34 -3.07
CA ILE A 114 13.21 -3.13 -2.87
C ILE A 114 13.44 -2.79 -1.40
N GLY A 115 14.35 -3.52 -0.76
CA GLY A 115 14.73 -3.40 0.64
C GLY A 115 15.69 -2.25 0.92
N ARG A 116 15.87 -1.93 2.20
CA ARG A 116 16.80 -0.88 2.67
C ARG A 116 18.27 -1.11 2.30
N ASP A 117 18.65 -2.32 1.90
CA ASP A 117 19.98 -2.69 1.42
C ASP A 117 20.14 -2.62 -0.11
N GLY A 118 19.04 -2.32 -0.83
CA GLY A 118 18.95 -2.33 -2.29
C GLY A 118 18.55 -3.69 -2.88
N GLY A 119 18.39 -4.74 -2.08
CA GLY A 119 17.97 -6.06 -2.56
C GLY A 119 16.47 -6.13 -2.87
N VAL A 120 16.06 -6.94 -3.83
CA VAL A 120 14.63 -7.26 -4.04
C VAL A 120 14.19 -8.28 -3.00
N MET A 121 13.28 -7.90 -2.12
CA MET A 121 12.75 -8.76 -1.05
C MET A 121 11.71 -9.77 -1.55
N GLY A 122 11.01 -9.41 -2.60
CA GLY A 122 9.99 -10.25 -3.20
C GLY A 122 9.23 -9.53 -4.30
N VAL A 123 8.30 -10.27 -4.93
CA VAL A 123 7.53 -9.81 -6.08
C VAL A 123 6.07 -10.17 -5.91
N TYR A 124 5.19 -9.20 -6.13
CA TYR A 124 3.76 -9.40 -6.30
C TYR A 124 3.41 -9.38 -7.79
N HIS A 125 2.59 -10.31 -8.27
CA HIS A 125 2.02 -10.27 -9.62
C HIS A 125 0.55 -9.89 -9.53
N LYS A 126 0.10 -8.90 -10.31
CA LYS A 126 -1.29 -8.43 -10.34
C LYS A 126 -2.24 -9.58 -10.60
N ASN A 127 -3.16 -9.84 -9.67
CA ASN A 127 -4.06 -11.00 -9.73
C ASN A 127 -5.19 -10.76 -10.74
N HIS A 128 -5.69 -9.52 -10.83
CA HIS A 128 -6.81 -9.18 -11.70
C HIS A 128 -6.37 -8.15 -12.73
N LEU A 129 -6.11 -8.61 -13.95
CA LEU A 129 -5.80 -7.75 -15.08
C LEU A 129 -7.06 -7.07 -15.62
N VAL A 130 -6.91 -5.86 -16.16
CA VAL A 130 -7.92 -5.34 -17.09
C VAL A 130 -7.88 -6.21 -18.35
N PRO A 131 -9.02 -6.57 -18.99
CA PRO A 131 -9.03 -7.52 -20.11
C PRO A 131 -8.02 -7.21 -21.22
N ASP A 132 -7.88 -5.92 -21.57
CA ASP A 132 -6.93 -5.41 -22.55
C ASP A 132 -5.44 -5.74 -22.23
N GLU A 133 -5.06 -5.83 -20.95
CA GLU A 133 -3.69 -6.20 -20.58
C GLU A 133 -3.38 -7.64 -21.04
N TYR A 134 -4.32 -8.57 -20.91
CA TYR A 134 -4.16 -9.92 -21.43
C TYR A 134 -4.34 -9.94 -22.96
N GLU A 135 -5.48 -9.46 -23.47
CA GLU A 135 -5.86 -9.59 -24.88
C GLU A 135 -4.87 -8.94 -25.84
N LYS A 136 -4.32 -7.77 -25.48
CA LYS A 136 -3.42 -7.02 -26.36
C LYS A 136 -1.95 -7.30 -26.09
N THR A 137 -1.57 -7.74 -24.89
CA THR A 137 -0.15 -7.82 -24.49
C THR A 137 0.31 -9.18 -24.00
N ASN A 138 -0.62 -10.13 -23.83
CA ASN A 138 -0.37 -11.48 -23.33
C ASN A 138 0.33 -11.49 -21.95
N ILE A 139 0.03 -10.48 -21.12
CA ILE A 139 0.44 -10.47 -19.71
C ILE A 139 -0.39 -11.50 -18.97
N LEU A 140 0.24 -12.36 -18.18
CA LEU A 140 -0.46 -13.39 -17.41
C LEU A 140 -0.87 -12.89 -16.03
N TYR A 141 -1.97 -13.44 -15.53
CA TYR A 141 -2.52 -13.16 -14.21
C TYR A 141 -1.60 -13.70 -13.11
N GLY A 142 -1.45 -12.93 -12.04
CA GLY A 142 -0.95 -13.42 -10.76
C GLY A 142 -1.98 -14.32 -10.09
N LYS A 143 -1.53 -15.06 -9.07
CA LYS A 143 -2.40 -15.97 -8.31
C LYS A 143 -2.20 -15.89 -6.80
N ASP A 144 -1.09 -15.30 -6.35
CA ASP A 144 -0.64 -15.31 -4.97
C ASP A 144 -0.87 -13.94 -4.33
N VAL A 145 -1.11 -13.94 -3.01
CA VAL A 145 -0.97 -12.74 -2.19
C VAL A 145 0.50 -12.63 -1.80
N ALA A 146 1.07 -11.43 -1.91
CA ALA A 146 2.42 -11.15 -1.41
C ALA A 146 2.33 -10.38 -0.09
N VAL A 147 3.04 -10.87 0.92
CA VAL A 147 3.28 -10.17 2.18
C VAL A 147 4.78 -10.09 2.37
N PHE A 148 5.28 -8.87 2.53
CA PHE A 148 6.69 -8.59 2.76
C PHE A 148 6.89 -8.24 4.23
N GLU A 149 7.84 -8.92 4.88
CA GLU A 149 8.23 -8.65 6.27
C GLU A 149 9.26 -7.51 6.28
N CYS A 150 8.82 -6.29 6.53
CA CYS A 150 9.68 -5.13 6.73
C CYS A 150 10.06 -5.00 8.22
N ASP A 151 11.10 -4.22 8.51
CA ASP A 151 11.54 -3.98 9.90
C ASP A 151 10.50 -3.26 10.76
N PHE A 152 9.54 -2.58 10.13
CA PHE A 152 8.43 -1.89 10.78
C PHE A 152 7.11 -2.66 10.76
N GLY A 153 7.02 -3.81 10.08
CA GLY A 153 5.75 -4.57 9.98
C GLY A 153 5.51 -5.20 8.61
N LYS A 154 4.32 -5.79 8.45
CA LYS A 154 3.91 -6.54 7.26
C LYS A 154 3.31 -5.64 6.21
N VAL A 155 3.88 -5.70 5.01
CA VAL A 155 3.41 -4.95 3.85
C VAL A 155 2.77 -5.90 2.84
N ALA A 156 1.49 -5.72 2.56
CA ALA A 156 0.80 -6.43 1.47
C ALA A 156 0.68 -5.54 0.21
N ALA A 157 0.47 -6.17 -0.94
CA ALA A 157 0.34 -5.50 -2.22
C ALA A 157 -1.01 -5.77 -2.89
N ALA A 158 -1.57 -4.75 -3.53
CA ALA A 158 -2.65 -4.86 -4.50
C ALA A 158 -2.38 -3.87 -5.64
N ILE A 159 -2.56 -4.27 -6.90
CA ILE A 159 -2.29 -3.40 -8.05
C ILE A 159 -3.59 -3.05 -8.75
N CYS A 160 -3.91 -1.76 -8.79
CA CYS A 160 -4.94 -1.17 -9.65
C CYS A 160 -6.29 -1.89 -9.60
N PHE A 161 -6.61 -2.65 -10.64
CA PHE A 161 -7.90 -3.31 -10.83
C PHE A 161 -8.21 -4.36 -9.75
N ASP A 162 -7.18 -4.85 -9.04
CA ASP A 162 -7.30 -5.75 -7.89
C ASP A 162 -8.31 -5.27 -6.82
N LEU A 163 -8.45 -3.96 -6.60
CA LEU A 163 -9.35 -3.44 -5.55
C LEU A 163 -10.83 -3.78 -5.75
N ASN A 164 -11.23 -4.19 -6.95
CA ASN A 164 -12.61 -4.50 -7.27
C ASN A 164 -13.01 -5.94 -6.91
N PHE A 165 -12.09 -6.76 -6.37
CA PHE A 165 -12.29 -8.19 -6.21
C PHE A 165 -12.20 -8.63 -4.75
N ASP A 166 -13.34 -9.00 -4.17
CA ASP A 166 -13.45 -9.42 -2.77
C ASP A 166 -12.67 -10.70 -2.45
N GLU A 167 -12.54 -11.62 -3.40
CA GLU A 167 -11.77 -12.86 -3.20
C GLU A 167 -10.32 -12.53 -2.82
N LEU A 168 -9.69 -11.62 -3.56
CA LEU A 168 -8.33 -11.18 -3.27
C LEU A 168 -8.29 -10.40 -1.95
N ARG A 169 -9.22 -9.46 -1.76
CA ARG A 169 -9.29 -8.65 -0.53
C ARG A 169 -9.35 -9.53 0.71
N LYS A 170 -10.19 -10.56 0.72
CA LYS A 170 -10.32 -11.51 1.84
C LYS A 170 -9.03 -12.30 2.09
N ARG A 171 -8.28 -12.65 1.03
CA ARG A 171 -6.98 -13.30 1.17
C ARG A 171 -5.92 -12.36 1.74
N VAL A 172 -5.96 -11.07 1.38
CA VAL A 172 -5.10 -10.03 1.95
C VAL A 172 -5.47 -9.77 3.42
N GLU A 173 -6.76 -9.64 3.73
CA GLU A 173 -7.29 -9.51 5.10
C GLU A 173 -6.84 -10.68 5.99
N ALA A 174 -6.96 -11.92 5.51
CA ALA A 174 -6.50 -13.10 6.22
C ALA A 174 -5.00 -13.12 6.51
N ALA A 175 -4.21 -12.39 5.71
CA ALA A 175 -2.78 -12.26 5.89
C ALA A 175 -2.38 -11.24 6.97
N LYS A 176 -3.34 -10.46 7.49
CA LYS A 176 -3.20 -9.46 8.56
C LYS A 176 -2.01 -8.49 8.33
N PRO A 177 -1.99 -7.75 7.21
CA PRO A 177 -0.95 -6.75 6.99
C PRO A 177 -1.14 -5.54 7.91
N ASP A 178 -0.02 -4.90 8.26
CA ASP A 178 -0.05 -3.60 8.95
C ASP A 178 -0.22 -2.46 7.93
N LEU A 179 0.24 -2.67 6.70
CA LEU A 179 0.17 -1.73 5.59
C LEU A 179 -0.13 -2.44 4.26
N ILE A 180 -0.99 -1.85 3.45
CA ILE A 180 -1.23 -2.24 2.06
C ILE A 180 -0.67 -1.15 1.15
N VAL A 181 0.17 -1.52 0.19
CA VAL A 181 0.64 -0.62 -0.87
C VAL A 181 -0.15 -0.84 -2.16
N PHE A 182 -0.53 0.27 -2.78
CA PHE A 182 -1.38 0.30 -3.96
C PHE A 182 -0.78 1.14 -5.10
N PRO A 183 0.08 0.53 -5.92
CA PRO A 183 0.49 1.06 -7.21
C PRO A 183 -0.69 1.05 -8.19
N SER A 184 -1.01 2.19 -8.81
CA SER A 184 -2.16 2.20 -9.72
C SER A 184 -2.17 3.28 -10.79
N MET A 185 -2.81 2.99 -11.94
CA MET A 185 -3.29 3.99 -12.89
C MET A 185 -4.81 4.30 -12.74
N TYR A 186 -5.49 3.59 -11.84
CA TYR A 186 -6.89 3.75 -11.44
C TYR A 186 -6.98 4.28 -10.01
N HIS A 187 -7.75 5.34 -9.76
CA HIS A 187 -7.74 5.95 -8.43
C HIS A 187 -8.29 5.04 -7.32
N GLY A 188 -9.24 4.12 -7.56
CA GLY A 188 -9.82 3.29 -6.47
C GLY A 188 -10.87 4.00 -5.62
N GLY A 189 -10.68 5.30 -5.31
CA GLY A 189 -11.67 6.09 -4.57
C GLY A 189 -12.10 5.40 -3.28
N LEU A 190 -13.41 5.21 -3.12
CA LEU A 190 -14.03 4.49 -1.99
C LEU A 190 -13.37 3.15 -1.68
N MET A 191 -12.91 2.41 -2.70
CA MET A 191 -12.34 1.08 -2.51
C MET A 191 -11.04 1.13 -1.72
N GLN A 192 -10.25 2.20 -1.80
CA GLN A 192 -9.06 2.34 -0.95
C GLN A 192 -9.45 2.37 0.53
N ASN A 193 -10.46 3.18 0.87
CA ASN A 193 -10.99 3.33 2.22
C ASN A 193 -11.57 2.00 2.73
N TYR A 194 -12.33 1.31 1.88
CA TYR A 194 -12.92 0.03 2.23
C TYR A 194 -11.87 -1.06 2.44
N TRP A 195 -10.81 -1.11 1.62
CA TRP A 195 -9.71 -2.06 1.82
C TRP A 195 -8.94 -1.78 3.10
N ALA A 196 -8.59 -0.51 3.36
CA ALA A 196 -7.92 -0.10 4.61
C ALA A 196 -8.74 -0.52 5.84
N TYR A 197 -10.04 -0.19 5.84
CA TYR A 197 -10.96 -0.57 6.90
C TYR A 197 -11.06 -2.09 7.03
N SER A 198 -11.47 -2.79 5.97
CA SER A 198 -11.75 -4.24 6.05
C SER A 198 -10.52 -5.08 6.40
N CYS A 199 -9.34 -4.69 5.95
CA CYS A 199 -8.10 -5.40 6.27
C CYS A 199 -7.45 -4.95 7.59
N ARG A 200 -8.04 -3.97 8.30
CA ARG A 200 -7.49 -3.36 9.52
C ARG A 200 -6.06 -2.83 9.34
N ALA A 201 -5.76 -2.33 8.15
CA ALA A 201 -4.41 -1.97 7.74
C ALA A 201 -4.36 -0.49 7.32
N TYR A 202 -3.22 0.16 7.52
CA TYR A 202 -2.95 1.37 6.77
C TYR A 202 -2.93 1.06 5.27
N PHE A 203 -3.21 2.06 4.44
CA PHE A 203 -3.22 1.89 2.99
C PHE A 203 -2.52 3.06 2.31
N ALA A 204 -1.53 2.78 1.47
CA ALA A 204 -0.72 3.77 0.76
C ALA A 204 -0.96 3.65 -0.75
N GLY A 205 -1.76 4.57 -1.29
CA GLY A 205 -2.11 4.65 -2.71
C GLY A 205 -1.20 5.60 -3.48
N ALA A 206 -0.42 5.06 -4.41
CA ALA A 206 0.36 5.84 -5.38
C ALA A 206 -0.30 5.71 -6.76
N ILE A 207 -0.89 6.82 -7.23
CA ILE A 207 -1.72 6.86 -8.43
C ILE A 207 -0.96 7.61 -9.53
N ALA A 208 -0.97 7.12 -10.77
CA ALA A 208 -0.38 7.82 -11.92
C ALA A 208 -1.19 9.08 -12.28
N GLY A 209 -1.02 10.13 -11.49
CA GLY A 209 -1.88 11.30 -11.44
C GLY A 209 -2.54 11.48 -10.07
N PRO A 210 -2.86 12.72 -9.66
CA PRO A 210 -3.36 12.98 -8.31
C PRO A 210 -4.84 12.60 -8.11
N PRO A 211 -5.27 12.40 -6.85
CA PRO A 211 -4.42 12.40 -5.66
C PRO A 211 -3.81 11.01 -5.36
N CYS A 212 -2.59 11.02 -4.84
CA CYS A 212 -2.06 9.93 -4.02
C CYS A 212 -2.60 10.06 -2.59
N THR A 213 -2.69 8.97 -1.85
CA THR A 213 -3.37 8.92 -0.55
C THR A 213 -2.67 8.02 0.45
N VAL A 214 -2.74 8.38 1.73
CA VAL A 214 -2.51 7.49 2.87
C VAL A 214 -3.79 7.43 3.68
N VAL A 215 -4.29 6.23 3.93
CA VAL A 215 -5.58 5.96 4.58
C VAL A 215 -5.36 5.14 5.85
N THR A 216 -6.09 5.48 6.91
CA THR A 216 -6.00 4.81 8.22
C THR A 216 -6.72 3.45 8.20
N PRO A 217 -6.46 2.58 9.20
CA PRO A 217 -7.23 1.36 9.42
C PRO A 217 -8.73 1.56 9.70
N LEU A 218 -9.18 2.81 9.89
CA LEU A 218 -10.60 3.16 10.00
C LEU A 218 -11.21 3.61 8.67
N GLY A 219 -10.43 3.63 7.59
CA GLY A 219 -10.86 4.11 6.28
C GLY A 219 -10.87 5.63 6.14
N GLU A 220 -10.25 6.38 7.05
CA GLU A 220 -10.11 7.85 6.92
C GLU A 220 -8.86 8.23 6.14
N VAL A 221 -8.93 9.27 5.31
CA VAL A 221 -7.77 9.77 4.58
C VAL A 221 -6.88 10.58 5.52
N ALA A 222 -5.75 10.01 5.94
CA ALA A 222 -4.75 10.66 6.79
C ALA A 222 -3.96 11.73 6.03
N ALA A 223 -3.64 11.48 4.75
CA ALA A 223 -2.92 12.43 3.91
C ALA A 223 -3.29 12.24 2.44
N ARG A 224 -3.20 13.33 1.64
CA ARG A 224 -3.42 13.27 0.20
C ARG A 224 -2.54 14.26 -0.56
N SER A 225 -2.14 13.88 -1.77
CA SER A 225 -1.48 14.79 -2.71
C SER A 225 -2.49 15.75 -3.34
N THR A 226 -2.01 16.76 -4.07
CA THR A 226 -2.86 17.78 -4.70
C THR A 226 -2.65 17.82 -6.21
N ASN A 227 -3.41 18.68 -6.90
CA ASN A 227 -3.23 18.95 -8.32
C ASN A 227 -1.89 19.62 -8.66
N TYR A 228 -1.20 20.25 -7.69
CA TYR A 228 0.09 20.91 -7.87
C TYR A 228 1.28 20.04 -7.45
N TYR A 229 1.07 19.19 -6.45
CA TYR A 229 2.07 18.30 -5.91
C TYR A 229 1.57 16.86 -6.07
N PRO A 230 2.07 16.11 -7.07
CA PRO A 230 1.65 14.74 -7.35
C PRO A 230 2.31 13.74 -6.40
N PHE A 231 2.60 14.15 -5.17
CA PHE A 231 3.17 13.32 -4.12
C PHE A 231 2.67 13.78 -2.76
N VAL A 232 2.75 12.90 -1.76
CA VAL A 232 2.47 13.21 -0.37
C VAL A 232 3.38 12.38 0.53
N THR A 233 3.86 12.98 1.62
CA THR A 233 4.58 12.31 2.70
C THR A 233 3.72 12.35 3.97
N ALA A 234 3.65 11.23 4.68
CA ALA A 234 2.84 11.11 5.90
C ALA A 234 3.57 10.25 6.93
N ARG A 235 3.62 10.73 8.16
CA ARG A 235 4.12 9.97 9.31
C ARG A 235 2.94 9.29 10.00
N VAL A 236 2.98 7.96 10.14
CA VAL A 236 1.91 7.15 10.74
C VAL A 236 2.48 6.23 11.82
N ASN A 237 1.66 5.85 12.79
CA ASN A 237 2.02 4.94 13.88
C ASN A 237 1.41 3.55 13.61
N LEU A 238 2.26 2.54 13.42
CA LEU A 238 1.85 1.15 13.20
C LEU A 238 1.64 0.36 14.50
N ASP A 239 1.82 0.98 15.67
CA ASP A 239 1.46 0.39 16.98
C ASP A 239 0.01 0.76 17.34
N TYR A 240 -0.95 0.03 16.77
CA TYR A 240 -2.37 0.30 16.91
C TYR A 240 -3.23 -0.96 17.09
N ALA A 241 -4.48 -0.74 17.53
CA ALA A 241 -5.56 -1.72 17.48
C ALA A 241 -6.85 -1.06 16.99
N VAL A 242 -7.61 -1.76 16.14
CA VAL A 242 -8.98 -1.36 15.74
C VAL A 242 -9.97 -2.09 16.63
N ILE A 243 -10.80 -1.32 17.33
CA ILE A 243 -11.65 -1.82 18.42
C ILE A 243 -13.08 -1.35 18.19
N HIS A 244 -14.05 -2.25 18.32
CA HIS A 244 -15.46 -1.87 18.30
C HIS A 244 -15.85 -1.16 19.62
N ILE A 245 -16.67 -0.11 19.57
CA ILE A 245 -16.99 0.68 20.78
C ILE A 245 -17.87 -0.06 21.77
N ASP A 246 -18.72 -0.96 21.28
CA ASP A 246 -19.59 -1.76 22.15
C ASP A 246 -18.74 -2.64 23.07
N GLU A 247 -19.16 -2.74 24.33
CA GLU A 247 -18.46 -3.41 25.45
C GLU A 247 -17.05 -2.89 25.81
N ASN A 248 -16.38 -2.14 24.93
CA ASN A 248 -15.04 -1.58 25.18
C ASN A 248 -15.08 -0.14 25.70
N ALA A 249 -16.05 0.68 25.27
CA ALA A 249 -16.05 2.12 25.53
C ALA A 249 -16.05 2.51 27.02
N ALA A 250 -16.63 1.68 27.88
CA ALA A 250 -16.63 1.91 29.32
C ALA A 250 -15.23 1.93 29.95
N LYS A 251 -14.23 1.28 29.31
CA LYS A 251 -12.85 1.17 29.79
C LYS A 251 -11.98 2.36 29.38
N PHE A 252 -12.37 3.09 28.33
CA PHE A 252 -11.56 4.18 27.75
C PHE A 252 -11.20 5.29 28.74
N PRO A 253 -12.11 5.77 29.63
CA PRO A 253 -11.76 6.79 30.62
C PRO A 253 -10.69 6.33 31.61
N GLU A 254 -10.66 5.04 31.97
CA GLU A 254 -9.65 4.48 32.87
C GLU A 254 -8.30 4.35 32.18
N ILE A 255 -8.28 3.85 30.94
CA ILE A 255 -7.09 3.81 30.08
C ILE A 255 -6.48 5.22 29.97
N LYS A 256 -7.32 6.22 29.67
CA LYS A 256 -6.87 7.62 29.57
C LYS A 256 -6.41 8.20 30.90
N ARG A 257 -7.01 7.81 32.03
CA ARG A 257 -6.55 8.23 33.36
C ARG A 257 -5.19 7.62 33.71
N LYS A 258 -4.96 6.36 33.34
CA LYS A 258 -3.71 5.65 33.61
C LYS A 258 -2.57 6.14 32.73
N TYR A 259 -2.80 6.21 31.42
CA TYR A 259 -1.74 6.45 30.43
C TYR A 259 -1.65 7.89 29.94
N GLY A 260 -2.69 8.70 30.13
CA GLY A 260 -2.67 10.11 29.78
C GLY A 260 -2.32 10.32 28.29
N PRO A 261 -1.31 11.13 27.96
CA PRO A 261 -0.94 11.44 26.59
C PRO A 261 -0.26 10.29 25.84
N ASP A 262 0.23 9.26 26.53
CA ASP A 262 0.95 8.13 25.92
C ASP A 262 0.01 7.18 25.14
N VAL A 263 -1.31 7.41 25.17
CA VAL A 263 -2.32 6.60 24.47
C VAL A 263 -3.30 7.52 23.75
N ASN A 264 -3.52 7.29 22.47
CA ASN A 264 -4.59 7.94 21.72
C ASN A 264 -5.74 6.93 21.49
N ILE A 265 -6.98 7.41 21.59
CA ILE A 265 -8.18 6.64 21.24
C ILE A 265 -8.98 7.53 20.30
N HIS A 266 -8.82 7.30 18.99
CA HIS A 266 -9.43 8.12 17.95
C HIS A 266 -10.74 7.51 17.48
N ASP A 267 -11.82 8.28 17.60
CA ASP A 267 -13.15 7.97 17.05
C ASP A 267 -13.36 8.78 15.76
N PRO A 268 -13.54 8.13 14.59
CA PRO A 268 -13.82 8.81 13.33
C PRO A 268 -15.27 9.34 13.26
N GLY A 269 -16.12 8.97 14.22
CA GLY A 269 -17.55 9.20 14.20
C GLY A 269 -18.28 8.26 13.25
N PHE A 270 -19.53 7.92 13.58
CA PHE A 270 -20.47 7.15 12.76
C PHE A 270 -20.03 5.74 12.30
N LEU A 271 -18.82 5.28 12.65
CA LEU A 271 -18.29 3.96 12.27
C LEU A 271 -18.52 2.89 13.34
N GLY A 272 -18.73 3.29 14.60
CA GLY A 272 -18.86 2.35 15.73
C GLY A 272 -17.53 1.70 16.15
N CYS A 273 -16.40 2.24 15.69
CA CYS A 273 -15.07 1.69 15.94
C CYS A 273 -14.09 2.81 16.28
N VAL A 274 -13.08 2.52 17.08
CA VAL A 274 -11.98 3.44 17.42
C VAL A 274 -10.63 2.85 17.02
N LEU A 275 -9.67 3.72 16.77
CA LEU A 275 -8.25 3.37 16.63
C LEU A 275 -7.53 3.72 17.93
N LEU A 276 -7.10 2.69 18.66
CA LEU A 276 -6.25 2.85 19.83
C LEU A 276 -4.79 2.80 19.38
N THR A 277 -4.00 3.82 19.68
CA THR A 277 -2.55 3.83 19.40
C THR A 277 -1.75 4.04 20.69
N SER A 278 -0.62 3.36 20.79
CA SER A 278 0.38 3.64 21.83
C SER A 278 1.42 4.61 21.30
N GLU A 279 1.57 5.74 21.99
CA GLU A 279 2.60 6.76 21.75
C GLU A 279 3.83 6.54 22.64
N SER A 280 3.86 5.43 23.37
CA SER A 280 4.88 5.14 24.37
C SER A 280 6.05 4.32 23.81
N GLU A 281 7.24 4.60 24.32
CA GLU A 281 8.42 3.72 24.18
C GLU A 281 8.41 2.57 25.20
N ARG A 282 7.43 2.51 26.11
CA ARG A 282 7.44 1.56 27.24
C ARG A 282 6.44 0.41 27.11
N PHE A 283 5.38 0.60 26.34
CA PHE A 283 4.30 -0.37 26.14
C PHE A 283 3.70 -0.20 24.74
N THR A 284 2.93 -1.20 24.31
CA THR A 284 2.29 -1.31 22.99
C THR A 284 0.78 -1.10 23.08
N ALA A 285 0.12 -0.93 21.93
CA ALA A 285 -1.32 -1.04 21.84
C ALA A 285 -1.79 -2.43 22.32
N ALA A 286 -1.06 -3.48 21.99
CA ALA A 286 -1.36 -4.85 22.42
C ALA A 286 -1.30 -5.02 23.95
N ASP A 287 -0.33 -4.42 24.63
CA ASP A 287 -0.22 -4.46 26.11
C ASP A 287 -1.45 -3.80 26.76
N ILE A 288 -1.94 -2.70 26.18
CA ILE A 288 -3.16 -2.01 26.65
C ILE A 288 -4.40 -2.89 26.40
N MET A 289 -4.46 -3.55 25.25
CA MET A 289 -5.54 -4.49 24.93
C MET A 289 -5.60 -5.62 25.95
N GLU A 290 -4.45 -6.22 26.28
CA GLU A 290 -4.37 -7.30 27.26
C GLU A 290 -4.72 -6.83 28.66
N GLU A 291 -4.13 -5.72 29.12
CA GLU A 291 -4.34 -5.23 30.49
C GLU A 291 -5.81 -4.91 30.79
N PHE A 292 -6.49 -4.25 29.85
CA PHE A 292 -7.89 -3.83 30.04
C PHE A 292 -8.89 -4.86 29.51
N GLY A 293 -8.41 -6.03 29.04
CA GLY A 293 -9.23 -7.07 28.43
C GLY A 293 -10.11 -6.50 27.31
N LEU A 294 -9.52 -5.71 26.42
CA LEU A 294 -10.21 -5.14 25.25
C LEU A 294 -10.36 -6.20 24.17
N GLU A 295 -11.48 -6.15 23.45
CA GLU A 295 -11.75 -7.06 22.34
C GLU A 295 -11.56 -6.33 21.01
N GLY A 296 -10.71 -6.88 20.13
CA GLY A 296 -10.51 -6.33 18.79
C GLY A 296 -11.77 -6.49 17.92
N ILE A 297 -11.93 -5.61 16.93
CA ILE A 297 -13.13 -5.57 16.08
C ILE A 297 -13.48 -6.91 15.42
N ASP A 298 -12.49 -7.66 14.94
CA ASP A 298 -12.74 -8.92 14.23
C ASP A 298 -13.17 -10.04 15.19
N ASP A 299 -12.70 -10.01 16.44
CA ASP A 299 -13.15 -10.94 17.48
C ASP A 299 -14.56 -10.60 17.94
N TYR A 300 -14.86 -9.31 18.11
CA TYR A 300 -16.22 -8.83 18.39
C TYR A 300 -17.22 -9.26 17.31
N PHE A 301 -16.91 -9.05 16.03
CA PHE A 301 -17.79 -9.48 14.93
C PHE A 301 -17.92 -11.00 14.85
N ARG A 302 -16.82 -11.75 15.05
CA ARG A 302 -16.88 -13.22 15.09
C ARG A 302 -17.76 -13.71 16.24
N ARG A 303 -17.68 -13.10 17.42
CA ARG A 303 -18.54 -13.41 18.57
C ARG A 303 -20.00 -13.09 18.27
N ALA A 304 -20.29 -11.95 17.64
CA ALA A 304 -21.64 -11.58 17.22
C ALA A 304 -22.22 -12.56 16.18
N GLU A 305 -21.41 -13.00 15.21
CA GLU A 305 -21.82 -13.98 14.21
C GLU A 305 -22.04 -15.36 14.82
N GLN A 306 -21.15 -15.82 15.71
CA GLN A 306 -21.34 -17.05 16.48
C GLN A 306 -22.62 -17.00 17.30
N ALA A 307 -22.91 -15.86 17.94
CA ALA A 307 -24.15 -15.65 18.68
C ALA A 307 -25.38 -15.79 17.79
N ARG A 308 -25.34 -15.32 16.54
CA ARG A 308 -26.42 -15.50 15.56
C ARG A 308 -26.67 -16.96 15.21
N HIS A 309 -25.62 -17.77 15.14
CA HIS A 309 -25.70 -19.19 14.76
C HIS A 309 -26.08 -20.15 15.91
N MET A 310 -26.26 -19.66 17.14
CA MET A 310 -26.71 -20.50 18.24
C MET A 310 -28.16 -20.98 18.04
N PRO A 311 -28.51 -22.21 18.49
CA PRO A 311 -29.88 -22.73 18.37
C PRO A 311 -30.93 -21.78 18.98
N GLY A 312 -32.04 -21.58 18.27
CA GLY A 312 -33.17 -20.78 18.73
C GLY A 312 -32.99 -19.25 18.64
N ARG A 313 -31.91 -18.76 18.00
CA ARG A 313 -31.67 -17.31 17.82
C ARG A 313 -31.88 -16.79 16.40
N MET A 314 -32.19 -17.67 15.45
CA MET A 314 -32.70 -17.29 14.13
C MET A 314 -34.21 -17.43 14.11
N GLU A 315 -34.89 -16.55 13.38
CA GLU A 315 -36.30 -16.71 13.09
C GLU A 315 -36.56 -18.07 12.41
N PRO A 316 -37.73 -18.70 12.66
CA PRO A 316 -38.05 -20.03 12.18
C PRO A 316 -38.18 -20.12 10.65
#